data_AF-F9NX29-F1
#
_entry.id   AF-F9NX29-F1
#
_cell.length_a   1.000
_cell.length_b   1.000
_cell.length_c   1.000
_cell.angle_alpha   90.00
_cell.angle_beta   90.00
_cell.angle_gamma   90.00
#
_symmetry.space_group_name_H-M   'P 1'
#
loop_
_entity.id
_entity.type
_entity.pdbx_description
1 polymer ?
#
loop_
_entity_poly.entity_id
_entity_poly.type
_entity_poly.pdbx_seq_one_letter_code
_entity_poly.pdbx_strand_id
1 'polypeptide(L)'
;MTPTISRRRLSAPMRRGVVALCLAMTFVLSGCGAVIGTTLKVNDDGSGSRVMTVTFTNDDSDQAKQVFAKPLSVYDTSIKKHVPSQLKYNGLNMQGKSMVASFQLDFSSPEDYLTKVRAIIGGSKEARSDVQNINTPLVNGVVGKEDFTSRDLLGWLPDGLEQDGIVDSSNVSNVLDSEHNMTLTIGGKDFTSQTPLDVQHVADNGFDQVVVQLDFKSLKDVGAVVWYFSEQAWGADKENKVKAFLDQATKDGNGEAADAKSDDLPEDAQKQLSSAYPVGKKVTIKAGSLEEVDKRVAQALGNKSGSLKIAPGRAKQSDPGTGATASFVIPLSLAGQVSCSAICSRDAGDPVTVVTHPSQWVDESSSAPSDEGQTSTQVVRGNTPLTLDVPLETKKTSTTIHLNPGKEVSYEANLTFDNAVLGDNAEAVKQLPRGVRNWSVEQKSEKTTTQFTVKGSADDPFTFSKKYSGSDSPLVVENELKPTTFKNHWMIAITPLDWMPRGEVKIITDHGKFDDGSSEKTWTPGESTVFNASASTLRTGPVVAAVIIVVLIVAAAVVAYLKRDAIRAWNKKRAEAARQQAVQNGQYRIPTQGQAPQGQWPPQTGVPVPPPSGGHPPEPSGARQWTENDIR
;
A
#
# COMPACT_ATOMS: atom_id res chain seq x y z
N MET A 1 61.52 -49.58 37.41
CA MET A 1 60.97 -49.69 38.78
C MET A 1 59.46 -49.54 38.67
N THR A 2 58.76 -50.67 38.82
CA THR A 2 57.31 -50.83 38.97
C THR A 2 56.88 -50.50 40.41
N PRO A 3 55.61 -50.13 40.67
CA PRO A 3 54.47 -51.08 40.74
C PRO A 3 53.24 -50.53 39.95
N THR A 4 52.34 -51.24 39.27
CA THR A 4 51.58 -52.51 39.39
C THR A 4 50.71 -52.67 40.64
N ILE A 5 49.49 -53.22 40.42
CA ILE A 5 48.43 -53.67 41.38
C ILE A 5 47.33 -52.59 41.58
N SER A 6 46.02 -52.81 41.39
CA SER A 6 45.21 -54.00 41.09
C SER A 6 43.84 -53.58 40.54
N ARG A 7 43.33 -54.32 39.54
CA ARG A 7 41.92 -54.34 39.15
C ARG A 7 41.12 -55.16 40.17
N ARG A 8 40.02 -54.62 40.69
CA ARG A 8 38.85 -55.42 41.07
C ARG A 8 37.63 -54.96 40.27
N ARG A 9 37.15 -55.88 39.42
CA ARG A 9 35.79 -55.88 38.89
C ARG A 9 34.85 -56.26 40.03
N LEU A 10 33.73 -55.55 40.16
CA LEU A 10 32.50 -56.11 40.73
C LEU A 10 31.37 -55.80 39.76
N SER A 11 30.66 -56.86 39.41
CA SER A 11 29.53 -56.97 38.49
C SER A 11 28.24 -56.39 39.06
N ALA A 12 27.36 -55.95 38.15
CA ALA A 12 25.99 -55.42 38.32
C ALA A 12 25.00 -56.44 38.97
N PRO A 13 23.67 -56.20 39.14
CA PRO A 13 22.79 -55.08 38.67
C PRO A 13 21.69 -54.63 39.68
N MET A 14 20.68 -53.87 39.19
CA MET A 14 19.39 -53.51 39.83
C MET A 14 19.46 -52.24 40.71
N ARG A 15 18.58 -51.23 40.65
CA ARG A 15 17.15 -51.16 40.29
C ARG A 15 16.76 -49.68 40.10
N ARG A 16 15.76 -49.43 39.25
CA ARG A 16 15.09 -48.15 38.97
C ARG A 16 14.69 -47.36 40.23
N GLY A 17 14.81 -46.03 40.17
CA GLY A 17 13.95 -45.09 40.92
C GLY A 17 14.71 -44.06 41.77
N VAL A 18 14.29 -42.79 41.62
CA VAL A 18 14.58 -41.62 42.47
C VAL A 18 15.87 -40.83 42.13
N VAL A 19 15.72 -39.83 41.25
CA VAL A 19 16.55 -38.63 41.27
C VAL A 19 15.79 -37.60 42.10
N ALA A 20 16.23 -37.38 43.34
CA ALA A 20 15.72 -36.32 44.20
C ALA A 20 16.82 -35.84 45.14
N LEU A 21 17.09 -34.54 45.07
CA LEU A 21 17.59 -33.69 46.15
C LEU A 21 19.02 -33.96 46.66
N CYS A 22 20.01 -33.40 45.97
CA CYS A 22 21.27 -32.99 46.61
C CYS A 22 21.28 -31.46 46.70
N LEU A 23 20.63 -30.93 47.74
CA LEU A 23 20.77 -29.52 48.13
C LEU A 23 22.10 -29.32 48.86
N ALA A 24 22.73 -28.20 48.49
CA ALA A 24 24.02 -27.73 48.94
C ALA A 24 24.16 -27.67 50.48
N MET A 25 25.26 -28.22 51.00
CA MET A 25 25.77 -27.83 52.31
C MET A 25 26.59 -26.54 52.14
N THR A 26 26.01 -25.40 52.52
CA THR A 26 26.73 -24.13 52.63
C THR A 26 26.80 -23.68 54.08
N PHE A 27 28.00 -23.26 54.49
CA PHE A 27 28.34 -22.67 55.78
C PHE A 27 27.45 -21.47 56.09
N VAL A 28 26.74 -21.51 57.23
CA VAL A 28 25.97 -20.38 57.76
C VAL A 28 26.94 -19.49 58.54
N LEU A 29 27.30 -18.33 57.98
CA LEU A 29 27.84 -17.22 58.76
C LEU A 29 26.66 -16.57 59.51
N SER A 30 26.83 -16.43 60.82
CA SER A 30 25.86 -15.95 61.79
C SER A 30 25.42 -14.50 61.53
N GLY A 31 24.30 -14.35 60.83
CA GLY A 31 23.37 -13.21 60.86
C GLY A 31 22.01 -13.70 61.37
N CYS A 32 21.33 -12.90 62.20
CA CYS A 32 20.19 -13.34 63.04
C CYS A 32 18.80 -13.37 62.34
N GLY A 33 18.71 -13.18 61.02
CA GLY A 33 17.41 -13.27 60.31
C GLY A 33 17.32 -14.37 59.26
N ALA A 34 16.16 -14.46 58.61
CA ALA A 34 15.88 -15.56 57.70
C ALA A 34 16.70 -15.46 56.43
N VAL A 35 17.09 -16.64 55.93
CA VAL A 35 17.83 -16.76 54.69
C VAL A 35 16.91 -17.22 53.57
N ILE A 36 16.95 -16.51 52.44
CA ILE A 36 16.13 -16.81 51.27
C ILE A 36 16.91 -17.65 50.27
N GLY A 37 16.40 -18.84 49.96
CA GLY A 37 16.83 -19.67 48.83
C GLY A 37 15.86 -19.54 47.67
N THR A 38 16.35 -19.50 46.43
CA THR A 38 15.49 -19.31 45.25
C THR A 38 15.87 -20.25 44.10
N THR A 39 14.86 -20.86 43.50
CA THR A 39 14.98 -21.59 42.23
C THR A 39 13.96 -21.06 41.24
N LEU A 40 14.41 -20.53 40.11
CA LEU A 40 13.55 -20.17 38.98
C LEU A 40 13.70 -21.21 37.89
N LYS A 41 12.62 -21.87 37.53
CA LYS A 41 12.56 -22.80 36.42
C LYS A 41 11.77 -22.18 35.28
N VAL A 42 12.35 -22.17 34.08
CA VAL A 42 11.68 -21.74 32.84
C VAL A 42 11.70 -22.91 31.85
N ASN A 43 10.52 -23.27 31.37
CA ASN A 43 10.32 -24.30 30.35
C ASN A 43 10.48 -23.70 28.94
N ASP A 44 10.59 -24.56 27.93
CA ASP A 44 10.80 -24.13 26.53
C ASP A 44 9.61 -23.36 25.95
N ASP A 45 8.41 -23.50 26.51
CA ASP A 45 7.21 -22.74 26.14
C ASP A 45 7.10 -21.38 26.84
N GLY A 46 8.10 -20.99 27.64
CA GLY A 46 8.11 -19.75 28.42
C GLY A 46 7.30 -19.80 29.72
N SER A 47 6.61 -20.92 30.00
CA SER A 47 5.98 -21.17 31.29
C SER A 47 7.02 -21.58 32.34
N GLY A 48 6.65 -21.56 33.61
CA GLY A 48 7.59 -21.95 34.64
C GLY A 48 7.11 -21.74 36.06
N SER A 49 8.06 -21.81 36.98
CA SER A 49 7.83 -21.64 38.40
C SER A 49 9.02 -21.02 39.10
N ARG A 50 8.79 -20.04 39.97
CA ARG A 50 9.78 -19.56 40.94
C ARG A 50 9.43 -20.12 42.31
N VAL A 51 10.34 -20.91 42.89
CA VAL A 51 10.22 -21.43 44.24
C VAL A 51 11.16 -20.64 45.15
N MET A 52 10.61 -20.06 46.21
CA MET A 52 11.35 -19.32 47.23
C MET A 52 11.18 -20.03 48.57
N THR A 53 12.30 -20.28 49.24
CA THR A 53 12.33 -20.89 50.58
C THR A 53 12.89 -19.89 51.57
N VAL A 54 12.16 -19.63 52.64
CA VAL A 54 12.60 -18.76 53.75
C VAL A 54 12.98 -19.65 54.91
N THR A 55 14.26 -19.64 55.28
CA THR A 55 14.81 -20.49 56.35
C THR A 55 15.16 -19.63 57.56
N PHE A 56 14.42 -19.82 58.64
CA PHE A 56 14.75 -19.28 59.96
C PHE A 56 15.56 -20.35 60.71
N THR A 57 16.72 -20.02 61.24
CA THR A 57 17.55 -20.97 61.99
C THR A 57 17.55 -20.60 63.47
N ASN A 58 17.27 -21.58 64.34
CA ASN A 58 17.39 -21.41 65.78
C ASN A 58 18.84 -21.69 66.20
N ASP A 59 19.64 -20.64 66.37
CA ASP A 59 21.05 -20.70 66.73
C ASP A 59 21.32 -20.39 68.22
N ASP A 60 20.28 -20.45 69.05
CA ASP A 60 20.32 -20.18 70.50
C ASP A 60 20.63 -18.71 70.88
N SER A 61 20.68 -17.78 69.90
CA SER A 61 20.76 -16.33 70.12
C SER A 61 19.49 -15.74 70.76
N ASP A 62 19.59 -14.57 71.39
CA ASP A 62 18.42 -13.90 71.98
C ASP A 62 17.39 -13.48 70.93
N GLN A 63 17.84 -13.24 69.70
CA GLN A 63 17.00 -12.97 68.53
C GLN A 63 16.31 -14.25 68.02
N ALA A 64 17.01 -15.39 67.95
CA ALA A 64 16.37 -16.67 67.66
C ALA A 64 15.31 -17.04 68.71
N LYS A 65 15.55 -16.75 70.00
CA LYS A 65 14.53 -16.94 71.04
C LYS A 65 13.28 -16.10 70.82
N GLN A 66 13.40 -14.91 70.19
CA GLN A 66 12.26 -14.07 69.83
C GLN A 66 11.51 -14.60 68.59
N VAL A 67 12.23 -14.99 67.54
CA VAL A 67 11.64 -15.55 66.29
C VAL A 67 11.05 -16.95 66.49
N PHE A 68 11.49 -17.69 67.51
CA PHE A 68 10.93 -18.99 67.88
C PHE A 68 10.08 -18.91 69.17
N ALA A 69 9.69 -17.70 69.62
CA ALA A 69 8.93 -17.50 70.85
C ALA A 69 7.47 -17.99 70.76
N LYS A 70 6.91 -18.05 69.56
CA LYS A 70 5.52 -18.48 69.31
C LYS A 70 5.47 -19.91 68.75
N PRO A 71 4.38 -20.66 68.99
CA PRO A 71 4.18 -21.96 68.35
C PRO A 71 4.18 -21.85 66.81
N LEU A 72 4.67 -22.88 66.14
CA LEU A 72 4.71 -22.98 64.66
C LEU A 72 3.35 -22.67 64.01
N SER A 73 2.25 -23.10 64.64
CA SER A 73 0.89 -22.87 64.17
C SER A 73 0.49 -21.39 64.09
N VAL A 74 1.11 -20.53 64.92
CA VAL A 74 0.86 -19.09 64.91
C VAL A 74 1.49 -18.46 63.67
N TYR A 75 2.73 -18.80 63.35
CA TYR A 75 3.40 -18.38 62.11
C TYR A 75 2.67 -18.89 60.87
N ASP A 76 2.34 -20.18 60.83
CA ASP A 76 1.63 -20.78 59.69
C ASP A 76 0.27 -20.13 59.42
N THR A 77 -0.48 -19.77 60.49
CA THR A 77 -1.77 -19.07 60.37
C THR A 77 -1.61 -17.65 59.83
N SER A 78 -0.63 -16.90 60.33
CA SER A 78 -0.38 -15.53 59.87
C SER A 78 0.12 -15.49 58.41
N ILE A 79 1.04 -16.38 58.04
CA ILE A 79 1.53 -16.50 56.66
C ILE A 79 0.37 -16.81 55.70
N LYS A 80 -0.52 -17.76 56.06
CA LYS A 80 -1.71 -18.09 55.26
C LYS A 80 -2.68 -16.92 55.11
N LYS A 81 -2.78 -16.06 56.13
CA LYS A 81 -3.66 -14.90 56.13
C LYS A 81 -3.18 -13.79 55.19
N HIS A 82 -1.86 -13.59 55.09
CA HIS A 82 -1.26 -12.45 54.40
C HIS A 82 -0.58 -12.77 53.06
N VAL A 83 -0.42 -14.04 52.70
CA VAL A 83 0.20 -14.44 51.42
C VAL A 83 -0.56 -13.82 50.22
N PRO A 84 0.12 -13.11 49.31
CA PRO A 84 -0.50 -12.57 48.11
C PRO A 84 -1.11 -13.68 47.24
N SER A 85 -2.24 -13.39 46.59
CA SER A 85 -2.96 -14.37 45.76
C SER A 85 -2.14 -14.94 44.59
N GLN A 86 -1.06 -14.26 44.19
CA GLN A 86 -0.13 -14.66 43.14
C GLN A 86 0.86 -15.73 43.60
N LEU A 87 1.04 -15.91 44.92
CA LEU A 87 1.94 -16.88 45.52
C LEU A 87 1.16 -18.04 46.12
N LYS A 88 1.59 -19.25 45.83
CA LYS A 88 1.16 -20.45 46.52
C LYS A 88 2.07 -20.69 47.71
N TYR A 89 1.49 -20.71 48.90
CA TYR A 89 2.19 -21.12 50.11
C TYR A 89 2.11 -22.65 50.28
N ASN A 90 3.27 -23.30 50.32
CA ASN A 90 3.40 -24.77 50.39
C ASN A 90 3.55 -25.30 51.83
N GLY A 91 3.47 -24.40 52.82
CA GLY A 91 3.53 -24.75 54.24
C GLY A 91 4.84 -24.38 54.93
N LEU A 92 4.81 -24.52 56.25
CA LEU A 92 5.91 -24.26 57.17
C LEU A 92 6.29 -25.58 57.85
N ASN A 93 7.53 -25.98 57.70
CA ASN A 93 8.03 -27.24 58.26
C ASN A 93 9.26 -27.01 59.13
N MET A 94 9.39 -27.82 60.17
CA MET A 94 10.61 -27.90 60.97
C MET A 94 11.60 -28.85 60.30
N GLN A 95 12.81 -28.36 60.02
CA GLN A 95 13.94 -29.12 59.52
C GLN A 95 15.09 -29.00 60.52
N GLY A 96 15.17 -29.92 61.48
CA GLY A 96 16.14 -29.85 62.57
C GLY A 96 15.90 -28.63 63.46
N LYS A 97 16.91 -27.75 63.58
CA LYS A 97 16.82 -26.47 64.30
C LYS A 97 16.24 -25.33 63.45
N SER A 98 15.85 -25.58 62.20
CA SER A 98 15.37 -24.54 61.29
C SER A 98 13.89 -24.69 60.99
N MET A 99 13.22 -23.55 60.80
CA MET A 99 11.85 -23.43 60.35
C MET A 99 11.88 -22.94 58.90
N VAL A 100 11.30 -23.72 57.98
CA VAL A 100 11.40 -23.48 56.53
C VAL A 100 10.00 -23.27 55.97
N ALA A 101 9.75 -22.06 55.47
CA ALA A 101 8.56 -21.70 54.71
C ALA A 101 8.84 -21.84 53.21
N SER A 102 7.90 -22.35 52.43
CA SER A 102 8.04 -22.45 50.97
C SER A 102 6.91 -21.71 50.25
N PHE A 103 7.30 -20.89 49.28
CA PHE A 103 6.42 -20.11 48.42
C PHE A 103 6.71 -20.44 46.96
N GLN A 104 5.67 -20.51 46.14
CA GLN A 104 5.78 -20.84 44.72
C GLN A 104 4.96 -19.87 43.88
N LEU A 105 5.59 -19.28 42.87
CA LEU A 105 4.95 -18.47 41.85
C LEU A 105 4.97 -19.27 40.54
N ASP A 106 3.83 -19.79 40.14
CA ASP A 106 3.66 -20.45 38.84
C ASP A 106 3.25 -19.42 37.80
N PHE A 107 3.79 -19.53 36.59
CA PHE A 107 3.46 -18.63 35.48
C PHE A 107 3.34 -19.36 34.15
N SER A 108 2.44 -18.88 33.29
CA SER A 108 2.18 -19.48 31.98
C SER A 108 3.01 -18.87 30.85
N SER A 109 3.55 -17.66 31.05
CA SER A 109 4.41 -16.96 30.09
C SER A 109 5.29 -15.93 30.80
N PRO A 110 6.31 -15.35 30.13
CA PRO A 110 7.12 -14.26 30.67
C PRO A 110 6.28 -13.01 31.05
N GLU A 111 5.22 -12.71 30.30
CA GLU A 111 4.33 -11.57 30.59
C GLU A 111 3.46 -11.83 31.83
N ASP A 112 2.94 -13.05 31.98
CA ASP A 112 2.21 -13.46 33.18
C ASP A 112 3.11 -13.41 34.42
N TYR A 113 4.36 -13.88 34.29
CA TYR A 113 5.38 -13.79 35.33
C TYR A 113 5.60 -12.34 35.78
N LEU A 114 5.90 -11.43 34.85
CA LEU A 114 6.12 -10.01 35.17
C LEU A 114 4.86 -9.34 35.74
N THR A 115 3.67 -9.71 35.27
CA THR A 115 2.40 -9.20 35.79
C THR A 115 2.22 -9.60 37.26
N LYS A 116 2.49 -10.86 37.60
CA LYS A 116 2.43 -11.37 38.99
C LYS A 116 3.49 -10.74 39.88
N VAL A 117 4.72 -10.61 39.38
CA VAL A 117 5.82 -9.92 40.09
C VAL A 117 5.43 -8.49 40.45
N ARG A 118 4.90 -7.71 39.48
CA ARG A 118 4.47 -6.33 39.72
C ARG A 118 3.31 -6.23 40.71
N ALA A 119 2.39 -7.19 40.68
CA ALA A 119 1.29 -7.25 41.64
C ALA A 119 1.77 -7.53 43.07
N ILE A 120 2.86 -8.28 43.24
CA ILE A 120 3.45 -8.59 44.56
C ILE A 120 4.28 -7.44 45.11
N ILE A 121 5.20 -6.88 44.30
CA ILE A 121 6.14 -5.82 44.74
C ILE A 121 5.42 -4.47 44.92
N GLY A 122 4.25 -4.30 44.29
CA GLY A 122 3.52 -3.04 44.26
C GLY A 122 4.13 -2.04 43.27
N GLY A 123 3.40 -0.96 42.98
CA GLY A 123 3.78 0.02 41.96
C GLY A 123 4.98 0.92 42.30
N SER A 124 5.68 0.69 43.41
CA SER A 124 6.82 1.51 43.86
C SER A 124 8.14 1.19 43.14
N LYS A 125 8.23 0.08 42.39
CA LYS A 125 9.42 -0.33 41.63
C LYS A 125 9.00 -0.84 40.25
N GLU A 126 9.63 -0.33 39.19
CA GLU A 126 9.50 -0.93 37.86
C GLU A 126 10.26 -2.26 37.84
N ALA A 127 9.54 -3.38 37.79
CA ALA A 127 10.15 -4.70 37.64
C ALA A 127 10.38 -5.06 36.17
N ARG A 128 11.61 -5.47 35.85
CA ARG A 128 12.07 -5.97 34.55
C ARG A 128 12.71 -7.34 34.69
N SER A 129 12.42 -8.22 33.73
CA SER A 129 12.95 -9.58 33.67
C SER A 129 13.25 -9.91 32.22
N ASP A 130 14.46 -10.37 31.96
CA ASP A 130 14.96 -10.85 30.67
C ASP A 130 15.56 -12.24 30.89
N VAL A 131 14.70 -13.26 30.84
CA VAL A 131 15.08 -14.66 31.03
C VAL A 131 14.76 -15.43 29.76
N GLN A 132 15.81 -15.87 29.06
CA GLN A 132 15.69 -16.46 27.73
C GLN A 132 16.68 -17.58 27.52
N ASN A 133 16.21 -18.64 26.83
CA ASN A 133 17.04 -19.66 26.23
C ASN A 133 17.16 -19.37 24.73
N ILE A 134 18.34 -18.93 24.31
CA ILE A 134 18.59 -18.55 22.92
C ILE A 134 19.21 -19.76 22.21
N ASN A 135 18.54 -20.25 21.17
CA ASN A 135 18.98 -21.39 20.38
C ASN A 135 18.75 -21.11 18.90
N THR A 136 19.62 -20.29 18.32
CA THR A 136 19.58 -19.92 16.91
C THR A 136 20.87 -20.36 16.20
N PRO A 137 20.90 -20.45 14.86
CA PRO A 137 22.12 -20.84 14.14
C PRO A 137 23.37 -20.02 14.49
N LEU A 138 23.21 -18.74 14.84
CA LEU A 138 24.33 -17.82 15.09
C LEU A 138 24.44 -17.37 16.56
N VAL A 139 23.33 -17.34 17.29
CA VAL A 139 23.31 -16.90 18.69
C VAL A 139 22.81 -18.06 19.54
N ASN A 140 23.64 -18.48 20.50
CA ASN A 140 23.30 -19.59 21.38
C ASN A 140 23.69 -19.26 22.81
N GLY A 141 22.81 -19.55 23.76
CA GLY A 141 23.11 -19.30 25.15
C GLY A 141 21.90 -19.13 26.05
N VAL A 142 22.20 -18.76 27.29
CA VAL A 142 21.21 -18.45 28.31
C VAL A 142 21.46 -17.05 28.82
N VAL A 143 20.38 -16.28 28.90
CA VAL A 143 20.34 -15.01 29.62
C VAL A 143 19.32 -15.15 30.74
N GLY A 144 19.68 -14.67 31.92
CA GLY A 144 18.75 -14.40 33.00
C GLY A 144 19.14 -13.10 33.66
N LYS A 145 18.34 -12.05 33.48
CA LYS A 145 18.59 -10.75 34.09
C LYS A 145 17.32 -10.20 34.70
N GLU A 146 17.35 -9.89 36.00
CA GLU A 146 16.25 -9.26 36.73
C GLU A 146 16.75 -8.04 37.49
N ASP A 147 15.91 -7.01 37.64
CA ASP A 147 16.22 -5.83 38.47
C ASP A 147 15.57 -5.89 39.87
N PHE A 148 14.93 -7.01 40.19
CA PHE A 148 14.30 -7.29 41.48
C PHE A 148 14.84 -8.57 42.11
N THR A 149 14.65 -8.68 43.42
CA THR A 149 15.14 -9.81 44.22
C THR A 149 14.00 -10.68 44.74
N SER A 150 14.32 -11.84 45.31
CA SER A 150 13.30 -12.64 46.00
C SER A 150 12.82 -11.98 47.29
N ARG A 151 13.66 -11.16 47.91
CA ARG A 151 13.32 -10.31 49.05
C ARG A 151 12.26 -9.28 48.66
N ASP A 152 12.34 -8.69 47.47
CA ASP A 152 11.29 -7.80 46.96
C ASP A 152 9.94 -8.54 46.85
N LEU A 153 9.96 -9.80 46.38
CA LEU A 153 8.77 -10.65 46.27
C LEU A 153 8.24 -11.17 47.62
N LEU A 154 9.05 -11.11 48.67
CA LEU A 154 8.72 -11.55 50.03
C LEU A 154 8.60 -10.38 51.01
N GLY A 155 8.63 -9.13 50.54
CA GLY A 155 8.57 -7.93 51.38
C GLY A 155 7.31 -7.85 52.24
N TRP A 156 6.20 -8.45 51.78
CA TRP A 156 4.94 -8.54 52.52
C TRP A 156 5.01 -9.44 53.77
N LEU A 157 5.96 -10.40 53.83
CA LEU A 157 6.01 -11.41 54.87
C LEU A 157 6.35 -10.81 56.26
N PRO A 158 7.40 -9.99 56.42
CA PRO A 158 7.65 -9.27 57.67
C PRO A 158 6.47 -8.40 58.12
N ASP A 159 5.86 -7.65 57.19
CA ASP A 159 4.73 -6.75 57.48
C ASP A 159 3.49 -7.54 57.96
N GLY A 160 3.18 -8.68 57.33
CA GLY A 160 2.07 -9.54 57.74
C GLY A 160 2.26 -10.12 59.15
N LEU A 161 3.49 -10.50 59.50
CA LEU A 161 3.83 -10.98 60.85
C LEU A 161 3.74 -9.86 61.90
N GLU A 162 4.11 -8.63 61.53
CA GLU A 162 3.96 -7.44 62.40
C GLU A 162 2.49 -7.13 62.67
N GLN A 163 1.65 -7.10 61.63
CA GLN A 163 0.23 -6.80 61.74
C GLN A 163 -0.51 -7.77 62.67
N ASP A 164 -0.05 -9.02 62.77
CA ASP A 164 -0.60 -10.03 63.67
C ASP A 164 0.11 -10.07 65.05
N GLY A 165 1.04 -9.15 65.31
CA GLY A 165 1.76 -9.03 66.60
C GLY A 165 2.73 -10.17 66.88
N ILE A 166 3.21 -10.84 65.83
CA ILE A 166 4.17 -11.94 65.91
C ILE A 166 5.61 -11.40 65.93
N VAL A 167 5.87 -10.33 65.17
CA VAL A 167 7.14 -9.60 65.12
C VAL A 167 6.90 -8.17 65.59
N ASP A 168 7.77 -7.64 66.46
CA ASP A 168 7.70 -6.24 66.88
C ASP A 168 8.10 -5.30 65.73
N SER A 169 7.47 -4.13 65.64
CA SER A 169 7.74 -3.11 64.61
C SER A 169 9.22 -2.75 64.45
N SER A 170 10.00 -2.77 65.55
CA SER A 170 11.44 -2.50 65.52
C SER A 170 12.28 -3.61 64.88
N ASN A 171 11.69 -4.77 64.62
CA ASN A 171 12.38 -5.97 64.12
C ASN A 171 11.95 -6.38 62.70
N VAL A 172 10.97 -5.71 62.10
CA VAL A 172 10.45 -6.01 60.74
C VAL A 172 11.57 -6.03 59.70
N SER A 173 12.50 -5.06 59.74
CA SER A 173 13.62 -4.98 58.82
C SER A 173 14.62 -6.14 58.92
N ASN A 174 14.63 -6.84 60.06
CA ASN A 174 15.60 -7.89 60.40
C ASN A 174 15.03 -9.30 60.17
N VAL A 175 13.75 -9.43 59.81
CA VAL A 175 13.11 -10.73 59.58
C VAL A 175 13.72 -11.46 58.38
N LEU A 176 13.99 -10.73 57.30
CA LEU A 176 14.72 -11.21 56.14
C LEU A 176 16.12 -10.59 56.21
N ASP A 177 17.17 -11.38 56.35
CA ASP A 177 18.52 -10.86 56.60
C ASP A 177 19.39 -10.98 55.36
N SER A 178 19.39 -12.15 54.73
CA SER A 178 20.22 -12.42 53.56
C SER A 178 19.51 -13.25 52.50
N GLU A 179 19.97 -13.08 51.26
CA GLU A 179 19.59 -13.93 50.14
C GLU A 179 20.78 -14.80 49.77
N HIS A 180 20.55 -16.11 49.65
CA HIS A 180 21.50 -17.00 49.02
C HIS A 180 21.50 -16.79 47.50
N ASN A 181 22.54 -17.35 46.87
CA ASN A 181 22.59 -17.48 45.42
C ASN A 181 21.31 -18.15 44.90
N MET A 182 20.84 -17.64 43.78
CA MET A 182 19.68 -18.16 43.07
C MET A 182 20.11 -19.22 42.06
N THR A 183 19.26 -20.23 41.84
CA THR A 183 19.42 -21.19 40.75
C THR A 183 18.41 -20.92 39.64
N LEU A 184 18.90 -20.67 38.42
CA LEU A 184 18.09 -20.63 37.20
C LEU A 184 18.18 -21.99 36.50
N THR A 185 17.05 -22.67 36.35
CA THR A 185 16.92 -23.90 35.56
C THR A 185 16.23 -23.57 34.24
N ILE A 186 16.96 -23.64 33.13
CA ILE A 186 16.42 -23.32 31.80
C ILE A 186 17.13 -24.15 30.72
N GLY A 187 16.38 -24.62 29.71
CA GLY A 187 16.92 -25.51 28.67
C GLY A 187 17.51 -26.82 29.24
N GLY A 188 17.00 -27.29 30.38
CA GLY A 188 17.49 -28.49 31.08
C GLY A 188 18.84 -28.33 31.79
N LYS A 189 19.34 -27.11 31.97
CA LYS A 189 20.60 -26.81 32.67
C LYS A 189 20.35 -25.89 33.86
N ASP A 190 21.19 -26.03 34.88
CA ASP A 190 21.15 -25.22 36.09
C ASP A 190 22.31 -24.21 36.11
N PHE A 191 21.97 -22.95 36.39
CA PHE A 191 22.91 -21.84 36.50
C PHE A 191 22.79 -21.24 37.90
N THR A 192 23.90 -21.20 38.64
CA THR A 192 23.95 -20.50 39.93
C THR A 192 24.33 -19.05 39.68
N SER A 193 23.56 -18.12 40.25
CA SER A 193 23.77 -16.68 40.11
C SER A 193 23.69 -15.99 41.48
N GLN A 194 24.26 -14.80 41.56
CA GLN A 194 23.99 -13.90 42.69
C GLN A 194 22.56 -13.35 42.57
N THR A 195 22.14 -12.54 43.55
CA THR A 195 20.82 -11.91 43.57
C THR A 195 21.01 -10.39 43.52
N PRO A 196 20.33 -9.62 42.64
CA PRO A 196 19.35 -10.04 41.61
C PRO A 196 19.92 -11.01 40.57
N LEU A 197 19.03 -11.74 39.89
CA LEU A 197 19.42 -12.72 38.86
C LEU A 197 20.29 -12.04 37.79
N ASP A 198 21.52 -12.54 37.63
CA ASP A 198 22.45 -12.12 36.58
C ASP A 198 23.21 -13.33 36.04
N VAL A 199 22.73 -13.86 34.91
CA VAL A 199 23.29 -14.99 34.18
C VAL A 199 23.48 -14.53 32.74
N GLN A 200 24.73 -14.49 32.27
CA GLN A 200 25.07 -14.19 30.89
C GLN A 200 26.03 -15.24 30.34
N HIS A 201 25.48 -16.22 29.63
CA HIS A 201 26.24 -17.25 28.93
C HIS A 201 25.79 -17.30 27.47
N VAL A 202 26.13 -16.27 26.70
CA VAL A 202 25.75 -16.15 25.28
C VAL A 202 26.99 -16.15 24.41
N ALA A 203 27.02 -17.07 23.45
CA ALA A 203 27.93 -17.03 22.33
C ALA A 203 27.23 -16.33 21.16
N ASP A 204 27.39 -15.01 21.09
CA ASP A 204 26.78 -14.19 20.04
C ASP A 204 27.69 -14.14 18.80
N ASN A 205 27.22 -14.76 17.71
CA ASN A 205 27.84 -14.68 16.39
C ASN A 205 26.86 -14.08 15.37
N GLY A 206 25.84 -13.38 15.86
CA GLY A 206 24.80 -12.79 15.04
C GLY A 206 25.29 -11.62 14.20
N PHE A 207 24.39 -11.13 13.36
CA PHE A 207 24.56 -9.91 12.60
C PHE A 207 23.99 -8.73 13.37
N ASP A 208 24.69 -7.60 13.31
CA ASP A 208 24.31 -6.39 14.05
C ASP A 208 23.24 -5.58 13.28
N GLN A 209 23.17 -5.77 11.95
CA GLN A 209 22.13 -5.21 11.10
C GLN A 209 21.83 -6.14 9.92
N VAL A 210 20.54 -6.22 9.58
CA VAL A 210 20.05 -6.91 8.38
C VAL A 210 19.24 -5.93 7.52
N VAL A 211 19.43 -6.00 6.20
CA VAL A 211 18.62 -5.25 5.23
C VAL A 211 18.03 -6.24 4.24
N VAL A 212 16.71 -6.20 4.05
CA VAL A 212 16.00 -7.02 3.06
C VAL A 212 15.51 -6.10 1.96
N GLN A 213 16.05 -6.27 0.76
CA GLN A 213 15.60 -5.56 -0.42
C GLN A 213 14.73 -6.48 -1.27
N LEU A 214 13.49 -6.06 -1.56
CA LEU A 214 12.64 -6.67 -2.58
C LEU A 214 12.79 -5.89 -3.88
N ASP A 215 13.09 -6.58 -4.97
CA ASP A 215 13.30 -5.98 -6.29
C ASP A 215 12.17 -6.42 -7.23
N PHE A 216 11.18 -5.55 -7.40
CA PHE A 216 10.05 -5.77 -8.29
C PHE A 216 10.42 -5.33 -9.71
N LYS A 217 10.51 -6.28 -10.64
CA LYS A 217 10.51 -5.97 -12.08
C LYS A 217 9.10 -6.07 -12.67
N SER A 218 8.32 -7.01 -12.16
CA SER A 218 6.89 -7.16 -12.42
C SER A 218 6.24 -7.93 -11.28
N LEU A 219 4.91 -8.06 -11.27
CA LEU A 219 4.19 -8.90 -10.31
C LEU A 219 4.57 -10.40 -10.35
N LYS A 220 5.25 -10.84 -11.41
CA LYS A 220 5.66 -12.24 -11.63
C LYS A 220 7.17 -12.46 -11.59
N ASP A 221 7.93 -11.39 -11.53
CA ASP A 221 9.39 -11.38 -11.54
C ASP A 221 9.85 -10.48 -10.40
N VAL A 222 9.83 -11.06 -9.21
CA VAL A 222 10.26 -10.40 -7.97
C VAL A 222 11.54 -11.08 -7.51
N GLY A 223 12.62 -10.32 -7.44
CA GLY A 223 13.88 -10.71 -6.83
C GLY A 223 13.94 -10.25 -5.38
N ALA A 224 14.94 -10.74 -4.65
CA ALA A 224 15.27 -10.19 -3.34
C ALA A 224 16.77 -10.28 -3.07
N VAL A 225 17.28 -9.37 -2.24
CA VAL A 225 18.64 -9.40 -1.73
C VAL A 225 18.59 -9.21 -0.22
N VAL A 226 19.17 -10.15 0.52
CA VAL A 226 19.30 -10.05 1.98
C VAL A 226 20.75 -9.72 2.29
N TRP A 227 20.96 -8.59 2.96
CA TRP A 227 22.26 -8.10 3.38
C TRP A 227 22.44 -8.30 4.88
N TYR A 228 23.64 -8.71 5.26
CA TYR A 228 24.01 -9.02 6.63
C TYR A 228 25.27 -8.23 6.98
N PHE A 229 25.20 -7.43 8.05
CA PHE A 229 26.30 -6.57 8.45
C PHE A 229 26.71 -6.82 9.90
N SER A 230 27.98 -6.54 10.18
CA SER A 230 28.58 -6.67 11.50
C SER A 230 29.45 -5.46 11.77
N GLU A 231 29.30 -4.84 12.93
CA GLU A 231 30.07 -3.66 13.37
C GLU A 231 31.52 -4.03 13.68
N GLN A 232 31.75 -5.29 14.04
CA GLN A 232 33.07 -5.81 14.36
C GLN A 232 33.59 -6.78 13.30
N ALA A 233 34.90 -6.79 13.11
CA ALA A 233 35.59 -7.79 12.30
C ALA A 233 35.39 -9.20 12.88
N TRP A 234 35.30 -10.21 12.01
CA TRP A 234 35.08 -11.58 12.44
C TRP A 234 36.39 -12.30 12.74
N GLY A 235 36.41 -13.07 13.83
CA GLY A 235 37.40 -14.12 14.03
C GLY A 235 37.03 -15.39 13.24
N ALA A 236 38.00 -16.28 13.06
CA ALA A 236 37.84 -17.51 12.26
C ALA A 236 36.62 -18.37 12.67
N ASP A 237 36.28 -18.43 13.96
CA ASP A 237 35.13 -19.19 14.45
C ASP A 237 33.79 -18.59 13.99
N LYS A 238 33.64 -17.26 14.02
CA LYS A 238 32.44 -16.56 13.53
C LYS A 238 32.36 -16.69 12.01
N GLU A 239 33.48 -16.53 11.29
CA GLU A 239 33.53 -16.73 9.83
C GLU A 239 33.05 -18.12 9.42
N ASN A 240 33.50 -19.18 10.10
CA ASN A 240 33.10 -20.56 9.80
C ASN A 240 31.60 -20.80 10.07
N LYS A 241 31.06 -20.27 11.16
CA LYS A 241 29.62 -20.37 11.48
C LYS A 241 28.75 -19.60 10.48
N VAL A 242 29.14 -18.37 10.14
CA VAL A 242 28.45 -17.56 9.13
C VAL A 242 28.51 -18.26 7.78
N LYS A 243 29.65 -18.82 7.40
CA LYS A 243 29.75 -19.61 6.17
C LYS A 243 28.78 -20.79 6.15
N ALA A 244 28.74 -21.59 7.22
CA ALA A 244 27.82 -22.72 7.30
C ALA A 244 26.34 -22.27 7.23
N PHE A 245 26.03 -21.14 7.86
CA PHE A 245 24.71 -20.51 7.76
C PHE A 245 24.39 -20.08 6.32
N LEU A 246 25.29 -19.40 5.62
CA LEU A 246 25.08 -18.95 4.23
C LEU A 246 24.95 -20.13 3.26
N ASP A 247 25.70 -21.22 3.48
CA ASP A 247 25.58 -22.46 2.70
C ASP A 247 24.17 -23.09 2.89
N GLN A 248 23.58 -23.00 4.09
CA GLN A 248 22.20 -23.41 4.36
C GLN A 248 21.16 -22.42 3.80
N ALA A 249 21.43 -21.12 3.87
CA ALA A 249 20.57 -20.06 3.33
C ALA A 249 20.45 -20.16 1.81
N THR A 250 21.51 -20.58 1.11
CA THR A 250 21.55 -20.73 -0.36
C THR A 250 21.16 -22.12 -0.86
N LYS A 251 20.88 -23.05 0.05
CA LYS A 251 20.48 -24.43 -0.28
C LYS A 251 19.23 -24.47 -1.16
N ASP A 252 19.05 -25.58 -1.88
CA ASP A 252 17.93 -25.83 -2.78
C ASP A 252 17.82 -24.80 -3.92
N GLY A 253 18.95 -24.15 -4.24
CA GLY A 253 19.04 -23.15 -5.29
C GLY A 253 18.37 -21.83 -4.93
N ASN A 254 18.21 -21.52 -3.64
CA ASN A 254 17.57 -20.30 -3.14
C ASN A 254 18.20 -19.02 -3.71
N GLY A 255 19.53 -18.99 -3.77
CA GLY A 255 20.27 -17.81 -4.21
C GLY A 255 21.78 -18.03 -4.18
N GLU A 256 22.52 -16.94 -4.33
CA GLU A 256 23.99 -16.91 -4.32
C GLU A 256 24.49 -15.98 -3.22
N ALA A 257 25.43 -16.46 -2.41
CA ALA A 257 26.06 -15.68 -1.36
C ALA A 257 27.33 -14.98 -1.89
N ALA A 258 27.54 -13.73 -1.49
CA ALA A 258 28.70 -12.95 -1.86
C ALA A 258 29.11 -11.98 -0.73
N ASP A 259 30.32 -11.44 -0.85
CA ASP A 259 30.77 -10.32 -0.04
C ASP A 259 30.01 -9.04 -0.40
N ALA A 260 29.86 -8.17 0.59
CA ALA A 260 29.09 -6.95 0.47
C ALA A 260 29.71 -5.83 1.29
N LYS A 261 29.49 -4.59 0.84
CA LYS A 261 29.78 -3.37 1.58
C LYS A 261 28.50 -2.59 1.81
N SER A 262 28.47 -1.77 2.87
CA SER A 262 27.35 -0.86 3.13
C SER A 262 27.09 0.09 1.95
N ASP A 263 28.13 0.43 1.20
CA ASP A 263 28.07 1.35 0.05
C ASP A 263 27.44 0.70 -1.19
N ASP A 264 27.26 -0.62 -1.19
CA ASP A 264 26.57 -1.33 -2.27
C ASP A 264 25.03 -1.27 -2.13
N LEU A 265 24.52 -0.75 -1.00
CA LEU A 265 23.09 -0.57 -0.77
C LEU A 265 22.52 0.62 -1.55
N PRO A 266 21.22 0.61 -1.86
CA PRO A 266 20.53 1.81 -2.33
C PRO A 266 20.73 2.99 -1.38
N GLU A 267 20.89 4.20 -1.91
CA GLU A 267 21.21 5.41 -1.14
C GLU A 267 20.22 5.65 0.02
N ASP A 268 18.93 5.45 -0.25
CA ASP A 268 17.87 5.63 0.76
C ASP A 268 17.94 4.62 1.89
N ALA A 269 18.43 3.41 1.61
CA ALA A 269 18.67 2.36 2.60
C ALA A 269 19.97 2.63 3.38
N GLN A 270 21.01 3.12 2.70
CA GLN A 270 22.28 3.49 3.33
C GLN A 270 22.08 4.61 4.37
N LYS A 271 21.24 5.60 4.06
CA LYS A 271 20.83 6.67 5.01
C LYS A 271 20.13 6.16 6.28
N GLN A 272 19.61 4.93 6.26
CA GLN A 272 18.97 4.32 7.44
C GLN A 272 19.97 3.63 8.36
N LEU A 273 21.19 3.40 7.89
CA LEU A 273 22.21 2.72 8.68
C LEU A 273 22.77 3.68 9.73
N SER A 274 22.86 3.20 10.97
CA SER A 274 23.40 3.93 12.11
C SER A 274 24.94 4.01 12.11
N SER A 275 25.62 3.19 11.30
CA SER A 275 27.07 3.01 11.34
C SER A 275 27.63 2.50 10.02
N ALA A 276 28.94 2.68 9.84
CA ALA A 276 29.70 2.01 8.79
C ALA A 276 30.06 0.60 9.25
N TYR A 277 29.72 -0.41 8.45
CA TYR A 277 29.94 -1.81 8.80
C TYR A 277 31.20 -2.35 8.11
N PRO A 278 32.25 -2.73 8.86
CA PRO A 278 33.50 -3.22 8.26
C PRO A 278 33.36 -4.59 7.59
N VAL A 279 32.35 -5.37 7.96
CA VAL A 279 32.08 -6.68 7.37
C VAL A 279 30.63 -6.77 6.91
N GLY A 280 30.45 -7.13 5.64
CA GLY A 280 29.15 -7.37 5.02
C GLY A 280 29.13 -8.63 4.18
N LYS A 281 28.00 -9.34 4.21
CA LYS A 281 27.65 -10.41 3.27
C LYS A 281 26.30 -10.12 2.66
N LYS A 282 26.01 -10.72 1.51
CA LYS A 282 24.67 -10.71 0.92
C LYS A 282 24.30 -12.06 0.34
N VAL A 283 23.01 -12.32 0.29
CA VAL A 283 22.40 -13.42 -0.47
C VAL A 283 21.47 -12.82 -1.51
N THR A 284 21.80 -13.00 -2.78
CA THR A 284 20.94 -12.63 -3.90
C THR A 284 20.00 -13.80 -4.19
N ILE A 285 18.72 -13.61 -3.89
CA ILE A 285 17.67 -14.60 -4.06
C ILE A 285 17.21 -14.62 -5.51
N LYS A 286 17.02 -15.83 -6.06
CA LYS A 286 16.49 -15.98 -7.41
C LYS A 286 15.09 -15.40 -7.50
N ALA A 287 14.79 -14.74 -8.60
CA ALA A 287 13.46 -14.22 -8.82
C ALA A 287 12.42 -15.33 -8.92
N GLY A 288 11.17 -15.00 -8.59
CA GLY A 288 10.05 -15.92 -8.62
C GLY A 288 8.72 -15.23 -8.32
N SER A 289 7.71 -16.05 -8.04
CA SER A 289 6.42 -15.56 -7.56
C SER A 289 6.54 -14.94 -6.16
N LEU A 290 5.57 -14.10 -5.79
CA LEU A 290 5.53 -13.43 -4.47
C LEU A 290 5.65 -14.40 -3.29
N GLU A 291 4.91 -15.51 -3.34
CA GLU A 291 4.93 -16.54 -2.28
C GLU A 291 6.27 -17.28 -2.22
N GLU A 292 6.87 -17.57 -3.38
CA GLU A 292 8.19 -18.19 -3.43
C GLU A 292 9.26 -17.26 -2.85
N VAL A 293 9.21 -15.97 -3.19
CA VAL A 293 10.18 -14.98 -2.68
C VAL A 293 10.07 -14.83 -1.16
N ASP A 294 8.87 -14.73 -0.59
CA ASP A 294 8.69 -14.66 0.87
C ASP A 294 9.26 -15.91 1.57
N LYS A 295 9.00 -17.11 1.03
CA LYS A 295 9.60 -18.36 1.55
C LYS A 295 11.13 -18.36 1.45
N ARG A 296 11.66 -17.89 0.33
CA ARG A 296 13.10 -17.82 0.05
C ARG A 296 13.81 -16.79 0.95
N VAL A 297 13.18 -15.65 1.20
CA VAL A 297 13.64 -14.62 2.15
C VAL A 297 13.61 -15.18 3.57
N ALA A 298 12.55 -15.88 3.96
CA ALA A 298 12.50 -16.54 5.27
C ALA A 298 13.64 -17.53 5.48
N GLN A 299 13.92 -18.37 4.48
CA GLN A 299 15.07 -19.29 4.51
C GLN A 299 16.39 -18.52 4.65
N ALA A 300 16.56 -17.42 3.90
CA ALA A 300 17.75 -16.58 4.01
C ALA A 300 17.88 -15.90 5.37
N LEU A 301 16.78 -15.66 6.08
CA LEU A 301 16.77 -15.13 7.44
C LEU A 301 16.82 -16.22 8.53
N GLY A 302 16.94 -17.49 8.17
CA GLY A 302 16.93 -18.61 9.12
C GLY A 302 15.56 -18.93 9.73
N ASN A 303 14.48 -18.35 9.20
CA ASN A 303 13.12 -18.53 9.67
C ASN A 303 12.47 -19.77 9.03
N LYS A 304 11.54 -20.41 9.76
CA LYS A 304 10.80 -21.58 9.26
C LYS A 304 9.71 -21.22 8.24
N SER A 305 9.20 -20.00 8.30
CA SER A 305 8.12 -19.51 7.45
C SER A 305 8.30 -18.03 7.13
N GLY A 306 7.73 -17.63 6.01
CA GLY A 306 7.58 -16.25 5.59
C GLY A 306 6.75 -15.40 6.54
N SER A 307 6.97 -14.11 6.45
CA SER A 307 6.30 -13.07 7.27
C SER A 307 5.77 -11.93 6.41
N LEU A 308 6.21 -11.84 5.16
CA LEU A 308 5.75 -10.85 4.20
C LEU A 308 4.44 -11.32 3.58
N LYS A 309 3.43 -10.48 3.66
CA LYS A 309 2.16 -10.65 2.96
C LYS A 309 2.17 -9.72 1.76
N ILE A 310 2.47 -10.27 0.60
CA ILE A 310 2.48 -9.53 -0.66
C ILE A 310 1.30 -10.03 -1.50
N ALA A 311 0.30 -9.17 -1.69
CA ALA A 311 -0.93 -9.56 -2.38
C ALA A 311 -1.39 -8.49 -3.37
N PRO A 312 -1.59 -8.84 -4.65
CA PRO A 312 -2.29 -7.97 -5.57
C PRO A 312 -3.78 -7.90 -5.20
N GLY A 313 -4.33 -6.69 -5.19
CA GLY A 313 -5.73 -6.43 -4.97
C GLY A 313 -6.54 -6.49 -6.27
N ARG A 314 -7.76 -5.95 -6.19
CA ARG A 314 -8.70 -5.91 -7.31
C ARG A 314 -8.43 -4.67 -8.18
N ALA A 315 -8.35 -4.86 -9.50
CA ALA A 315 -8.11 -3.76 -10.44
C ALA A 315 -9.13 -2.64 -10.23
N LYS A 316 -8.64 -1.40 -10.25
CA LYS A 316 -9.40 -0.16 -10.12
C LYS A 316 -9.02 0.81 -11.23
N GLN A 317 -9.87 1.82 -11.43
CA GLN A 317 -9.53 2.94 -12.29
C GLN A 317 -8.45 3.79 -11.59
N SER A 318 -7.48 4.30 -12.36
CA SER A 318 -6.48 5.21 -11.80
C SER A 318 -7.11 6.55 -11.44
N ASP A 319 -6.60 7.18 -10.38
CA ASP A 319 -6.99 8.55 -10.04
C ASP A 319 -6.19 9.52 -10.92
N PRO A 320 -6.86 10.40 -11.71
CA PRO A 320 -6.19 11.39 -12.55
C PRO A 320 -5.21 12.30 -11.79
N GLY A 321 -5.41 12.51 -10.49
CA GLY A 321 -4.56 13.34 -9.63
C GLY A 321 -3.27 12.67 -9.16
N THR A 322 -3.12 11.36 -9.35
CA THR A 322 -1.97 10.59 -8.83
C THR A 322 -0.76 10.53 -9.78
N GLY A 323 -0.87 11.11 -10.97
CA GLY A 323 0.21 11.06 -11.97
C GLY A 323 0.38 9.70 -12.66
N ALA A 324 -0.52 8.74 -12.41
CA ALA A 324 -0.54 7.46 -13.11
C ALA A 324 -0.67 7.63 -14.63
N THR A 325 0.13 6.88 -15.39
CA THR A 325 0.17 6.90 -16.85
C THR A 325 -0.93 6.03 -17.46
N ALA A 326 -1.26 4.90 -16.83
CA ALA A 326 -2.31 3.97 -17.25
C ALA A 326 -3.69 4.37 -16.70
N SER A 327 -4.76 4.05 -17.46
CA SER A 327 -6.16 4.28 -17.06
C SER A 327 -6.67 3.30 -15.99
N PHE A 328 -5.96 2.19 -15.80
CA PHE A 328 -6.30 1.14 -14.83
C PHE A 328 -5.05 0.73 -14.06
N VAL A 329 -5.24 0.41 -12.78
CA VAL A 329 -4.16 -0.01 -11.88
C VAL A 329 -4.59 -1.21 -11.05
N ILE A 330 -3.62 -2.01 -10.61
CA ILE A 330 -3.80 -3.08 -9.62
C ILE A 330 -3.09 -2.62 -8.33
N PRO A 331 -3.82 -2.38 -7.22
CA PRO A 331 -3.20 -2.02 -5.97
C PRO A 331 -2.46 -3.24 -5.42
N LEU A 332 -1.15 -3.14 -5.23
CA LEU A 332 -0.31 -4.14 -4.59
C LEU A 332 -0.14 -3.78 -3.12
N SER A 333 -0.59 -4.64 -2.22
CA SER A 333 -0.38 -4.46 -0.79
C SER A 333 0.80 -5.31 -0.32
N LEU A 334 1.75 -4.65 0.34
CA LEU A 334 2.85 -5.26 1.06
C LEU A 334 2.66 -4.99 2.55
N ALA A 335 2.44 -6.04 3.33
CA ALA A 335 2.30 -5.96 4.77
C ALA A 335 3.18 -7.00 5.47
N GLY A 336 3.41 -6.80 6.77
CA GLY A 336 4.22 -7.69 7.60
C GLY A 336 5.66 -7.20 7.77
N GLN A 337 6.27 -7.64 8.85
CA GLN A 337 7.62 -7.26 9.25
C GLN A 337 8.53 -8.48 9.16
N VAL A 338 9.62 -8.37 8.40
CA VAL A 338 10.66 -9.39 8.40
C VAL A 338 11.29 -9.48 9.79
N SER A 339 11.53 -10.69 10.27
CA SER A 339 12.24 -10.91 11.53
C SER A 339 13.64 -11.45 11.24
N CYS A 340 14.65 -10.87 11.87
CA CYS A 340 16.00 -11.42 11.87
C CYS A 340 16.37 -12.10 13.19
N SER A 341 15.42 -12.34 14.10
CA SER A 341 15.65 -12.93 15.43
C SER A 341 16.40 -14.27 15.40
N ALA A 342 16.31 -15.03 14.31
CA ALA A 342 17.05 -16.27 14.12
C ALA A 342 18.55 -16.08 13.81
N ILE A 343 18.99 -14.88 13.43
CA ILE A 343 20.35 -14.65 12.90
C ILE A 343 21.01 -13.36 13.42
N CYS A 344 20.24 -12.43 13.96
CA CYS A 344 20.73 -11.17 14.49
C CYS A 344 21.31 -11.34 15.89
N SER A 345 22.28 -10.49 16.21
CA SER A 345 22.79 -10.30 17.56
C SER A 345 21.65 -9.86 18.48
N ARG A 346 21.77 -10.09 19.78
CA ARG A 346 20.67 -9.77 20.72
C ARG A 346 20.37 -8.28 20.83
N ASP A 347 21.41 -7.46 20.68
CA ASP A 347 21.34 -6.00 20.75
C ASP A 347 21.23 -5.36 19.34
N ALA A 348 20.97 -6.17 18.30
CA ALA A 348 20.82 -5.69 16.92
C ALA A 348 19.57 -4.83 16.75
N GLY A 349 19.64 -3.89 15.81
CA GLY A 349 18.47 -3.12 15.39
C GLY A 349 17.46 -3.96 14.63
N ASP A 350 16.23 -3.42 14.50
CA ASP A 350 15.23 -4.03 13.62
C ASP A 350 15.75 -4.12 12.16
N PRO A 351 15.42 -5.19 11.44
CA PRO A 351 15.79 -5.31 10.05
C PRO A 351 15.11 -4.23 9.20
N VAL A 352 15.87 -3.63 8.27
CA VAL A 352 15.34 -2.61 7.35
C VAL A 352 14.79 -3.30 6.12
N THR A 353 13.54 -3.03 5.76
CA THR A 353 12.96 -3.52 4.51
C THR A 353 12.97 -2.41 3.47
N VAL A 354 13.45 -2.74 2.28
CA VAL A 354 13.58 -1.83 1.15
C VAL A 354 12.83 -2.43 -0.02
N VAL A 355 12.02 -1.64 -0.70
CA VAL A 355 11.27 -2.04 -1.89
C VAL A 355 11.77 -1.22 -3.05
N THR A 356 12.34 -1.87 -4.05
CA THR A 356 12.67 -1.28 -5.34
C THR A 356 11.63 -1.71 -6.35
N HIS A 357 11.07 -0.76 -7.08
CA HIS A 357 10.04 -1.02 -8.10
C HIS A 357 10.19 -0.04 -9.28
N PRO A 358 9.53 -0.30 -10.42
CA PRO A 358 9.53 0.65 -11.52
C PRO A 358 8.86 1.97 -11.10
N SER A 359 9.38 3.12 -11.55
CA SER A 359 8.88 4.47 -11.17
C SER A 359 7.40 4.70 -11.48
N GLN A 360 6.89 4.02 -12.49
CA GLN A 360 5.48 4.03 -12.89
C GLN A 360 4.52 3.42 -11.85
N TRP A 361 5.02 2.70 -10.85
CA TRP A 361 4.18 2.20 -9.75
C TRP A 361 4.05 3.31 -8.71
N VAL A 362 2.87 3.89 -8.62
CA VAL A 362 2.63 5.07 -7.79
C VAL A 362 2.27 4.63 -6.37
N ASP A 363 2.94 5.20 -5.39
CA ASP A 363 2.55 5.06 -3.98
C ASP A 363 1.38 6.00 -3.68
N GLU A 364 0.28 5.45 -3.16
CA GLU A 364 -0.92 6.24 -2.82
C GLU A 364 -0.63 7.39 -1.83
N SER A 365 0.47 7.31 -1.07
CA SER A 365 0.89 8.33 -0.10
C SER A 365 1.86 9.38 -0.66
N SER A 366 2.32 9.24 -1.92
CA SER A 366 3.29 10.11 -2.58
C SER A 366 2.69 10.79 -3.81
N SER A 367 2.88 12.11 -3.94
CA SER A 367 2.23 12.92 -4.98
C SER A 367 3.04 13.14 -6.26
N ALA A 368 4.18 12.47 -6.45
CA ALA A 368 5.02 12.71 -7.63
C ALA A 368 5.55 11.40 -8.24
N PRO A 369 5.13 11.03 -9.47
CA PRO A 369 5.83 10.00 -10.24
C PRO A 369 7.24 10.50 -10.60
N SER A 370 8.22 9.59 -10.56
CA SER A 370 9.55 9.83 -11.15
C SER A 370 9.53 9.44 -12.63
N ASP A 371 10.41 10.06 -13.43
CA ASP A 371 10.45 9.90 -14.89
C ASP A 371 10.43 8.43 -15.35
N GLU A 372 9.81 8.16 -16.51
CA GLU A 372 9.72 6.82 -17.11
C GLU A 372 11.09 6.19 -17.31
N GLY A 373 11.24 4.92 -16.90
CA GLY A 373 12.49 4.15 -17.02
C GLY A 373 13.42 4.21 -15.80
N GLN A 374 13.05 4.95 -14.74
CA GLN A 374 13.77 4.94 -13.47
C GLN A 374 13.22 3.89 -12.49
N THR A 375 14.04 3.53 -11.51
CA THR A 375 13.63 2.68 -10.39
C THR A 375 13.36 3.57 -9.18
N SER A 376 12.22 3.36 -8.53
CA SER A 376 11.88 3.99 -7.26
C SER A 376 12.24 3.06 -6.11
N THR A 377 12.73 3.64 -5.02
CA THR A 377 13.10 2.90 -3.80
C THR A 377 12.31 3.45 -2.62
N GLN A 378 11.78 2.55 -1.81
CA GLN A 378 11.03 2.89 -0.61
C GLN A 378 11.51 2.09 0.58
N VAL A 379 11.60 2.76 1.74
CA VAL A 379 11.98 2.12 3.01
C VAL A 379 10.72 1.87 3.81
N VAL A 380 10.45 0.60 4.12
CA VAL A 380 9.31 0.18 4.94
C VAL A 380 9.79 -0.01 6.38
N ARG A 381 9.16 0.70 7.33
CA ARG A 381 9.44 0.60 8.76
C ARG A 381 8.23 0.10 9.53
N GLY A 382 8.48 -0.80 10.47
CA GLY A 382 7.46 -1.35 11.36
C GLY A 382 6.38 -2.10 10.57
N ASN A 383 5.13 -1.98 11.03
CA ASN A 383 4.00 -2.71 10.48
C ASN A 383 3.09 -1.86 9.57
N THR A 384 3.58 -0.71 9.09
CA THR A 384 2.82 0.14 8.16
C THR A 384 2.76 -0.56 6.80
N PRO A 385 1.56 -0.91 6.30
CA PRO A 385 1.44 -1.53 4.99
C PRO A 385 1.82 -0.53 3.90
N LEU A 386 2.61 -0.98 2.95
CA LEU A 386 2.89 -0.24 1.72
C LEU A 386 1.87 -0.64 0.65
N THR A 387 1.27 0.34 -0.02
CA THR A 387 0.37 0.13 -1.15
C THR A 387 0.92 0.81 -2.40
N LEU A 388 1.13 0.04 -3.46
CA LEU A 388 1.64 0.52 -4.73
C LEU A 388 0.60 0.27 -5.83
N ASP A 389 0.21 1.30 -6.57
CA ASP A 389 -0.64 1.16 -7.74
C ASP A 389 0.18 0.75 -8.96
N VAL A 390 0.07 -0.53 -9.30
CA VAL A 390 0.75 -1.13 -10.46
C VAL A 390 -0.04 -0.80 -11.73
N PRO A 391 0.52 -0.09 -12.71
CA PRO A 391 -0.19 0.26 -13.93
C PRO A 391 -0.50 -0.99 -14.76
N LEU A 392 -1.76 -1.07 -15.20
CA LEU A 392 -2.24 -2.12 -16.08
C LEU A 392 -2.12 -1.64 -17.53
N GLU A 393 -0.93 -1.83 -18.11
CA GLU A 393 -0.65 -1.37 -19.46
C GLU A 393 -1.41 -2.15 -20.53
N THR A 394 -2.03 -1.42 -21.45
CA THR A 394 -2.71 -1.99 -22.61
C THR A 394 -1.72 -2.25 -23.74
N LYS A 395 -1.74 -3.46 -24.29
CA LYS A 395 -0.91 -3.85 -25.45
C LYS A 395 -1.36 -3.17 -26.74
N LYS A 396 -2.68 -3.00 -26.90
CA LYS A 396 -3.29 -2.33 -28.05
C LYS A 396 -4.58 -1.67 -27.63
N THR A 397 -4.77 -0.44 -28.09
CA THR A 397 -5.99 0.33 -27.89
C THR A 397 -6.45 0.90 -29.22
N SER A 398 -7.76 0.95 -29.41
CA SER A 398 -8.36 1.72 -30.50
C SER A 398 -9.73 2.21 -30.08
N THR A 399 -9.98 3.49 -30.29
CA THR A 399 -11.27 4.10 -29.99
C THR A 399 -11.85 4.67 -31.27
N THR A 400 -13.12 4.38 -31.53
CA THR A 400 -13.85 4.96 -32.65
C THR A 400 -15.16 5.57 -32.14
N ILE A 401 -15.39 6.82 -32.53
CA ILE A 401 -16.59 7.58 -32.21
C ILE A 401 -17.27 7.90 -33.53
N HIS A 402 -18.46 7.35 -33.77
CA HIS A 402 -19.33 7.83 -34.84
C HIS A 402 -20.21 8.92 -34.26
N LEU A 403 -20.02 10.14 -34.75
CA LEU A 403 -20.75 11.31 -34.33
C LEU A 403 -21.50 11.87 -35.53
N ASN A 404 -22.83 11.74 -35.52
CA ASN A 404 -23.68 12.32 -36.54
C ASN A 404 -24.38 13.55 -35.97
N PRO A 405 -23.99 14.78 -36.36
CA PRO A 405 -24.51 15.97 -35.71
C PRO A 405 -26.03 16.09 -35.78
N GLY A 406 -26.65 16.32 -34.62
CA GLY A 406 -28.09 16.32 -34.42
C GLY A 406 -28.77 14.94 -34.55
N LYS A 407 -28.00 13.85 -34.51
CA LYS A 407 -28.44 12.45 -34.65
C LYS A 407 -27.61 11.53 -33.76
N GLU A 408 -27.66 10.23 -34.05
CA GLU A 408 -27.05 9.16 -33.28
C GLU A 408 -25.54 9.37 -33.07
N VAL A 409 -25.14 9.13 -31.82
CA VAL A 409 -23.75 9.00 -31.41
C VAL A 409 -23.51 7.55 -31.02
N SER A 410 -22.48 6.93 -31.60
CA SER A 410 -22.01 5.62 -31.17
C SER A 410 -20.52 5.65 -30.84
N TYR A 411 -20.15 4.87 -29.84
CA TYR A 411 -18.81 4.81 -29.31
C TYR A 411 -18.40 3.34 -29.18
N GLU A 412 -17.21 3.03 -29.66
CA GLU A 412 -16.57 1.73 -29.48
C GLU A 412 -15.10 1.91 -29.08
N ALA A 413 -14.72 1.35 -27.93
CA ALA A 413 -13.33 1.24 -27.51
C ALA A 413 -12.91 -0.22 -27.37
N ASN A 414 -11.76 -0.55 -27.93
CA ASN A 414 -11.14 -1.87 -27.83
C ASN A 414 -9.87 -1.77 -26.99
N LEU A 415 -9.84 -2.46 -25.86
CA LEU A 415 -8.74 -2.50 -24.90
C LEU A 415 -8.16 -3.91 -24.87
N THR A 416 -6.91 -4.08 -25.26
CA THR A 416 -6.25 -5.40 -25.25
C THR A 416 -5.17 -5.44 -24.17
N PHE A 417 -5.26 -6.41 -23.27
CA PHE A 417 -4.29 -6.65 -22.20
C PHE A 417 -3.54 -7.96 -22.43
N ASP A 418 -2.30 -8.03 -21.99
CA ASP A 418 -1.59 -9.31 -21.86
C ASP A 418 -2.18 -10.08 -20.67
N ASN A 419 -2.53 -11.36 -20.87
CA ASN A 419 -3.06 -12.20 -19.80
C ASN A 419 -2.03 -12.36 -18.66
N ALA A 420 -0.74 -12.22 -18.97
CA ALA A 420 0.32 -12.28 -17.98
C ALA A 420 0.25 -11.11 -16.98
N VAL A 421 -0.18 -9.93 -17.42
CA VAL A 421 -0.34 -8.73 -16.57
C VAL A 421 -1.73 -8.69 -15.94
N LEU A 422 -2.76 -9.06 -16.71
CA LEU A 422 -4.16 -9.05 -16.25
C LEU A 422 -4.42 -10.05 -15.11
N GLY A 423 -3.78 -11.24 -15.15
CA GLY A 423 -3.98 -12.28 -14.14
C GLY A 423 -5.47 -12.59 -13.92
N ASP A 424 -5.89 -12.63 -12.65
CA ASP A 424 -7.28 -12.90 -12.27
C ASP A 424 -8.19 -11.66 -12.30
N ASN A 425 -7.66 -10.50 -12.72
CA ASN A 425 -8.40 -9.23 -12.71
C ASN A 425 -9.31 -9.02 -13.93
N ALA A 426 -9.46 -9.99 -14.84
CA ALA A 426 -10.26 -9.83 -16.05
C ALA A 426 -11.70 -9.39 -15.77
N GLU A 427 -12.38 -10.02 -14.81
CA GLU A 427 -13.76 -9.68 -14.48
C GLU A 427 -13.86 -8.35 -13.71
N ALA A 428 -12.82 -7.96 -12.96
CA ALA A 428 -12.74 -6.65 -12.34
C ALA A 428 -12.62 -5.55 -13.40
N VAL A 429 -11.68 -5.68 -14.34
CA VAL A 429 -11.49 -4.74 -15.44
C VAL A 429 -12.77 -4.59 -16.28
N LYS A 430 -13.46 -5.69 -16.58
CA LYS A 430 -14.76 -5.65 -17.27
C LYS A 430 -15.84 -4.89 -16.51
N GLN A 431 -15.80 -4.91 -15.17
CA GLN A 431 -16.77 -4.22 -14.32
C GLN A 431 -16.47 -2.73 -14.17
N LEU A 432 -15.22 -2.28 -14.33
CA LEU A 432 -14.87 -0.86 -14.16
C LEU A 432 -15.63 0.06 -15.14
N PRO A 433 -15.70 -0.21 -16.45
CA PRO A 433 -16.54 0.59 -17.36
C PRO A 433 -18.05 0.42 -17.08
N ARG A 434 -18.46 -0.73 -16.52
CA ARG A 434 -19.87 -1.02 -16.18
C ARG A 434 -20.34 -0.30 -14.91
N GLY A 435 -19.42 -0.04 -13.98
CA GLY A 435 -19.65 0.73 -12.76
C GLY A 435 -19.96 2.21 -13.02
N VAL A 436 -19.78 2.67 -14.26
CA VAL A 436 -19.97 4.07 -14.68
C VAL A 436 -20.98 4.18 -15.83
N ARG A 437 -22.20 3.64 -15.68
CA ARG A 437 -23.40 4.06 -16.46
C ARG A 437 -23.60 3.39 -17.83
N ASN A 438 -24.22 2.20 -17.82
CA ASN A 438 -24.89 1.58 -18.97
C ASN A 438 -24.03 1.19 -20.19
N TRP A 439 -22.70 1.18 -20.08
CA TRP A 439 -21.81 0.70 -21.14
C TRP A 439 -21.96 -0.80 -21.36
N SER A 440 -22.08 -1.23 -22.62
CA SER A 440 -21.97 -2.64 -22.98
C SER A 440 -20.49 -3.02 -23.03
N VAL A 441 -20.10 -4.09 -22.33
CA VAL A 441 -18.72 -4.57 -22.36
C VAL A 441 -18.73 -6.03 -22.76
N GLU A 442 -18.13 -6.33 -23.90
CA GLU A 442 -17.86 -7.68 -24.39
C GLU A 442 -16.41 -8.05 -24.04
N GLN A 443 -16.18 -9.30 -23.66
CA GLN A 443 -14.85 -9.82 -23.37
C GLN A 443 -14.56 -10.96 -24.32
N LYS A 444 -13.40 -10.92 -24.96
CA LYS A 444 -12.87 -12.02 -25.76
C LYS A 444 -11.47 -12.36 -25.25
N SER A 445 -11.35 -13.53 -24.63
CA SER A 445 -10.06 -14.04 -24.14
C SER A 445 -9.45 -14.98 -25.17
N GLU A 446 -8.19 -14.72 -25.51
CA GLU A 446 -7.32 -15.57 -26.32
C GLU A 446 -6.25 -16.22 -25.43
N LYS A 447 -5.36 -17.02 -26.02
CA LYS A 447 -4.33 -17.76 -25.26
C LYS A 447 -3.39 -16.84 -24.47
N THR A 448 -3.01 -15.69 -25.02
CA THR A 448 -2.00 -14.78 -24.45
C THR A 448 -2.54 -13.38 -24.16
N THR A 449 -3.71 -13.03 -24.68
CA THR A 449 -4.29 -11.70 -24.50
C THR A 449 -5.78 -11.78 -24.22
N THR A 450 -6.32 -10.74 -23.59
CA THR A 450 -7.76 -10.56 -23.43
C THR A 450 -8.14 -9.18 -23.95
N GLN A 451 -9.13 -9.16 -24.82
CA GLN A 451 -9.70 -7.94 -25.38
C GLN A 451 -11.03 -7.63 -24.72
N PHE A 452 -11.20 -6.37 -24.30
CA PHE A 452 -12.47 -5.81 -23.86
C PHE A 452 -12.96 -4.82 -24.91
N THR A 453 -14.18 -5.04 -25.41
CA THR A 453 -14.85 -4.14 -26.34
C THR A 453 -15.96 -3.42 -25.59
N VAL A 454 -15.79 -2.11 -25.40
CA VAL A 454 -16.73 -1.24 -24.69
C VAL A 454 -17.55 -0.47 -25.72
N LYS A 455 -18.87 -0.58 -25.66
CA LYS A 455 -19.81 0.03 -26.62
C LYS A 455 -20.89 0.85 -25.93
N GLY A 456 -21.24 1.97 -26.53
CA GLY A 456 -22.35 2.82 -26.11
C GLY A 456 -22.96 3.53 -27.32
N SER A 457 -24.27 3.71 -27.32
CA SER A 457 -24.95 4.51 -28.32
C SER A 457 -26.20 5.18 -27.77
N ALA A 458 -26.58 6.28 -28.40
CA ALA A 458 -27.82 6.98 -28.16
C ALA A 458 -28.23 7.78 -29.40
N ASP A 459 -29.53 8.07 -29.52
CA ASP A 459 -30.13 8.72 -30.69
C ASP A 459 -29.67 10.17 -30.91
N ASP A 460 -29.10 10.81 -29.88
CA ASP A 460 -28.57 12.16 -29.92
C ASP A 460 -27.43 12.37 -28.90
N PRO A 461 -26.56 13.38 -29.09
CA PRO A 461 -25.39 13.63 -28.23
C PRO A 461 -25.73 14.03 -26.80
N PHE A 462 -26.86 14.70 -26.57
CA PHE A 462 -27.29 15.09 -25.24
C PHE A 462 -27.73 13.86 -24.44
N THR A 463 -28.53 12.98 -25.05
CA THR A 463 -28.91 11.69 -24.46
C THR A 463 -27.69 10.81 -24.24
N PHE A 464 -26.75 10.79 -25.18
CA PHE A 464 -25.47 10.08 -25.04
C PHE A 464 -24.71 10.56 -23.80
N SER A 465 -24.46 11.86 -23.69
CA SER A 465 -23.77 12.48 -22.55
C SER A 465 -24.48 12.16 -21.24
N LYS A 466 -25.80 12.35 -21.17
CA LYS A 466 -26.60 12.06 -19.98
C LYS A 466 -26.50 10.59 -19.55
N LYS A 467 -26.45 9.67 -20.52
CA LYS A 467 -26.41 8.23 -20.25
C LYS A 467 -25.02 7.76 -19.82
N TYR A 468 -23.94 8.42 -20.27
CA TYR A 468 -22.58 7.86 -20.20
C TYR A 468 -21.54 8.74 -19.48
N SER A 469 -21.80 10.01 -19.14
CA SER A 469 -20.75 11.00 -18.82
C SER A 469 -19.94 10.89 -17.53
N GLY A 470 -20.26 10.02 -16.59
CA GLY A 470 -19.56 9.99 -15.29
C GLY A 470 -19.75 11.22 -14.37
N SER A 471 -20.00 12.42 -14.92
CA SER A 471 -20.00 13.72 -14.22
C SER A 471 -21.13 14.65 -14.70
N ASP A 472 -21.20 15.86 -14.12
CA ASP A 472 -22.06 16.95 -14.60
C ASP A 472 -21.57 17.55 -15.93
N SER A 473 -20.35 17.21 -16.36
CA SER A 473 -19.78 17.65 -17.63
C SER A 473 -20.23 16.73 -18.77
N PRO A 474 -20.82 17.27 -19.85
CA PRO A 474 -21.22 16.48 -21.01
C PRO A 474 -20.01 15.90 -21.75
N LEU A 475 -20.10 14.63 -22.20
CA LEU A 475 -19.05 13.97 -22.99
C LEU A 475 -18.98 14.51 -24.41
N VAL A 476 -20.16 14.79 -24.98
CA VAL A 476 -20.32 15.29 -26.32
C VAL A 476 -21.27 16.48 -26.23
N VAL A 477 -20.76 17.65 -26.60
CA VAL A 477 -21.55 18.88 -26.73
C VAL A 477 -21.65 19.21 -28.20
N GLU A 478 -22.89 19.40 -28.66
CA GLU A 478 -23.17 19.92 -29.99
C GLU A 478 -23.98 21.21 -29.87
N ASN A 479 -23.44 22.28 -30.46
CA ASN A 479 -24.14 23.55 -30.59
C ASN A 479 -24.44 23.81 -32.06
N GLU A 480 -25.72 23.90 -32.41
CA GLU A 480 -26.13 24.30 -33.76
C GLU A 480 -25.81 25.79 -33.96
N LEU A 481 -25.00 26.09 -34.97
CA LEU A 481 -24.71 27.43 -35.43
C LEU A 481 -25.75 27.87 -36.46
N LYS A 482 -25.76 29.17 -36.76
CA LYS A 482 -26.70 29.76 -37.72
C LYS A 482 -26.70 28.96 -39.05
N PRO A 483 -27.83 28.34 -39.44
CA PRO A 483 -27.88 27.50 -40.64
C PRO A 483 -27.83 28.35 -41.91
N THR A 484 -27.36 27.74 -42.99
CA THR A 484 -27.47 28.29 -44.34
C THR A 484 -28.66 27.69 -45.08
N THR A 485 -28.88 28.11 -46.32
CA THR A 485 -29.97 27.62 -47.17
C THR A 485 -29.94 26.10 -47.33
N PHE A 486 -28.75 25.49 -47.41
CA PHE A 486 -28.60 24.06 -47.71
C PHE A 486 -27.87 23.27 -46.63
N LYS A 487 -27.25 23.91 -45.64
CA LYS A 487 -26.48 23.23 -44.60
C LYS A 487 -26.84 23.71 -43.19
N ASN A 488 -26.86 22.78 -42.25
CA ASN A 488 -26.73 23.10 -40.83
C ASN A 488 -25.26 23.06 -40.45
N HIS A 489 -24.84 23.95 -39.56
CA HIS A 489 -23.47 24.05 -39.06
C HIS A 489 -23.48 23.71 -37.57
N TRP A 490 -22.46 23.00 -37.11
CA TRP A 490 -22.38 22.48 -35.76
C TRP A 490 -21.00 22.76 -35.19
N MET A 491 -20.93 23.18 -33.94
CA MET A 491 -19.71 23.05 -33.15
C MET A 491 -19.82 21.81 -32.26
N ILE A 492 -18.77 20.99 -32.31
CA ILE A 492 -18.65 19.73 -31.59
C ILE A 492 -17.51 19.89 -30.59
N ALA A 493 -17.78 19.55 -29.33
CA ALA A 493 -16.77 19.34 -28.32
C ALA A 493 -16.90 17.91 -27.76
N ILE A 494 -15.78 17.19 -27.68
CA ILE A 494 -15.71 15.85 -27.07
C ILE A 494 -14.71 15.86 -25.93
N THR A 495 -15.17 15.49 -24.73
CA THR A 495 -14.35 15.35 -23.53
C THR A 495 -13.95 13.88 -23.38
N PRO A 496 -12.66 13.58 -23.09
CA PRO A 496 -12.22 12.20 -22.89
C PRO A 496 -12.87 11.62 -21.62
N LEU A 497 -13.20 10.32 -21.66
CA LEU A 497 -13.63 9.62 -20.45
C LEU A 497 -12.40 9.34 -19.59
N ASP A 498 -12.58 9.36 -18.27
CA ASP A 498 -11.48 9.08 -17.34
C ASP A 498 -10.87 7.68 -17.51
N TRP A 499 -11.67 6.72 -18.01
CA TRP A 499 -11.22 5.35 -18.30
C TRP A 499 -10.79 5.17 -19.77
N MET A 500 -10.93 6.19 -20.63
CA MET A 500 -10.54 6.09 -22.02
C MET A 500 -9.06 5.72 -22.13
N PRO A 501 -8.69 4.86 -23.09
CA PRO A 501 -7.30 4.64 -23.39
C PRO A 501 -6.71 5.94 -23.92
N ARG A 502 -5.50 6.29 -23.48
CA ARG A 502 -4.76 7.48 -23.93
C ARG A 502 -4.20 7.37 -25.36
N GLY A 503 -4.65 6.38 -26.13
CA GLY A 503 -4.24 6.13 -27.51
C GLY A 503 -5.03 6.96 -28.53
N GLU A 504 -4.80 6.66 -29.80
CA GLU A 504 -5.45 7.34 -30.92
C GLU A 504 -6.99 7.10 -30.92
N VAL A 505 -7.74 8.21 -30.99
CA VAL A 505 -9.20 8.24 -31.09
C VAL A 505 -9.61 8.70 -32.49
N LYS A 506 -10.35 7.86 -33.18
CA LYS A 506 -10.89 8.14 -34.51
C LYS A 506 -12.34 8.62 -34.40
N ILE A 507 -12.63 9.80 -34.95
CA ILE A 507 -13.94 10.44 -34.93
C ILE A 507 -14.48 10.50 -36.35
N ILE A 508 -15.64 9.90 -36.58
CA ILE A 508 -16.22 9.69 -37.91
C ILE A 508 -17.60 10.36 -37.95
N THR A 509 -17.90 11.03 -39.05
CA THR A 509 -19.23 11.58 -39.34
C THR A 509 -19.82 10.81 -40.53
N ASP A 510 -20.81 9.95 -40.29
CA ASP A 510 -21.47 9.17 -41.35
C ASP A 510 -22.41 10.05 -42.19
N HIS A 511 -22.93 11.11 -41.57
CA HIS A 511 -23.91 12.03 -42.13
C HIS A 511 -23.48 13.48 -41.99
N GLY A 512 -22.28 13.82 -42.47
CA GLY A 512 -21.77 15.18 -42.45
C GLY A 512 -20.37 15.26 -43.03
N LYS A 513 -19.79 16.47 -42.96
CA LYS A 513 -18.37 16.68 -43.19
C LYS A 513 -17.86 17.71 -42.20
N PHE A 514 -16.64 17.51 -41.71
CA PHE A 514 -15.89 18.54 -41.00
C PHE A 514 -15.61 19.72 -41.95
N ASP A 515 -15.23 20.87 -41.39
CA ASP A 515 -15.01 22.10 -42.16
C ASP A 515 -13.90 21.99 -43.23
N ASP A 516 -12.94 21.09 -43.05
CA ASP A 516 -11.91 20.75 -44.04
C ASP A 516 -12.42 19.81 -45.15
N GLY A 517 -13.70 19.41 -45.11
CA GLY A 517 -14.35 18.54 -46.08
C GLY A 517 -14.14 17.04 -45.84
N SER A 518 -13.40 16.65 -44.78
CA SER A 518 -13.21 15.27 -44.37
C SER A 518 -14.44 14.70 -43.65
N SER A 519 -14.57 13.37 -43.66
CA SER A 519 -15.59 12.65 -42.87
C SER A 519 -14.99 12.02 -41.61
N GLU A 520 -13.68 12.15 -41.41
CA GLU A 520 -12.92 11.47 -40.37
C GLU A 520 -11.84 12.40 -39.82
N LYS A 521 -11.69 12.41 -38.50
CA LYS A 521 -10.57 13.03 -37.79
C LYS A 521 -9.97 12.09 -36.79
N THR A 522 -8.67 12.23 -36.59
CA THR A 522 -7.93 11.56 -35.53
C THR A 522 -7.66 12.57 -34.42
N TRP A 523 -7.76 12.12 -33.17
CA TRP A 523 -7.44 12.89 -31.98
C TRP A 523 -6.72 12.03 -30.95
N THR A 524 -5.70 12.59 -30.28
CA THR A 524 -4.98 11.93 -29.20
C THR A 524 -5.23 12.70 -27.90
N PRO A 525 -5.93 12.11 -26.90
CA PRO A 525 -6.33 12.78 -25.66
C PRO A 525 -5.21 13.36 -24.77
N GLY A 526 -3.93 13.15 -25.11
CA GLY A 526 -2.78 13.75 -24.42
C GLY A 526 -2.33 15.12 -24.97
N GLU A 527 -2.73 15.50 -26.18
CA GLU A 527 -2.34 16.78 -26.81
C GLU A 527 -3.35 17.90 -26.52
N SER A 528 -4.62 17.56 -26.25
CA SER A 528 -5.67 18.49 -25.85
C SER A 528 -6.65 17.83 -24.89
N THR A 529 -7.10 18.59 -23.87
CA THR A 529 -8.06 18.12 -22.87
C THR A 529 -9.47 17.94 -23.42
N VAL A 530 -9.76 18.54 -24.57
CA VAL A 530 -11.03 18.45 -25.29
C VAL A 530 -10.74 18.43 -26.79
N PHE A 531 -11.45 17.61 -27.54
CA PHE A 531 -11.49 17.70 -28.99
C PHE A 531 -12.54 18.73 -29.41
N ASN A 532 -12.14 19.70 -30.24
CA ASN A 532 -13.06 20.69 -30.80
C ASN A 532 -13.04 20.64 -32.33
N ALA A 533 -14.22 20.56 -32.94
CA ALA A 533 -14.35 20.62 -34.39
C ALA A 533 -15.66 21.26 -34.83
N SER A 534 -15.63 21.85 -36.02
CA SER A 534 -16.83 22.30 -36.71
C SER A 534 -17.20 21.30 -37.79
N ALA A 535 -18.50 21.03 -37.92
CA ALA A 535 -19.05 20.13 -38.92
C ALA A 535 -20.30 20.71 -39.59
N SER A 536 -20.60 20.22 -40.79
CA SER A 536 -21.79 20.61 -41.53
C SER A 536 -22.57 19.41 -42.06
N THR A 537 -23.88 19.53 -42.05
CA THR A 537 -24.82 18.50 -42.50
C THR A 537 -25.77 19.10 -43.54
N LEU A 538 -26.30 18.29 -44.47
CA LEU A 538 -27.21 18.77 -45.51
C LEU A 538 -28.65 18.88 -45.00
N ARG A 539 -29.33 19.98 -45.35
CA ARG A 539 -30.75 20.16 -45.09
C ARG A 539 -31.57 19.45 -46.16
N THR A 540 -32.19 18.33 -45.80
CA THR A 540 -32.97 17.49 -46.72
C THR A 540 -34.13 18.24 -47.37
N GLY A 541 -34.85 19.09 -46.64
CA GLY A 541 -36.00 19.86 -47.17
C GLY A 541 -35.65 20.78 -48.35
N PRO A 542 -34.75 21.76 -48.18
CA PRO A 542 -34.32 22.66 -49.26
C PRO A 542 -33.68 21.94 -50.45
N VAL A 543 -32.93 20.86 -50.21
CA VAL A 543 -32.31 20.05 -51.28
C VAL A 543 -33.38 19.33 -52.09
N VAL A 544 -34.34 18.67 -51.45
CA VAL A 544 -35.46 17.99 -52.14
C VAL A 544 -36.31 19.01 -52.92
N ALA A 545 -36.60 20.16 -52.33
CA ALA A 545 -37.32 21.24 -53.01
C ALA A 545 -36.56 21.73 -54.26
N ALA A 546 -35.23 21.93 -54.16
CA ALA A 546 -34.40 22.32 -55.29
C ALA A 546 -34.39 21.25 -56.40
N VAL A 547 -34.27 19.97 -56.03
CA VAL A 547 -34.33 18.85 -56.99
C VAL A 547 -35.69 18.80 -57.69
N ILE A 548 -36.80 18.94 -56.95
CA ILE A 548 -38.14 18.98 -57.53
C ILE A 548 -38.27 20.17 -58.48
N ILE A 549 -37.78 21.36 -58.11
CA ILE A 549 -37.80 22.55 -58.97
C ILE A 549 -37.00 22.30 -60.27
N VAL A 550 -35.81 21.70 -60.18
CA VAL A 550 -35.00 21.36 -61.37
C VAL A 550 -35.73 20.36 -62.25
N VAL A 551 -36.34 19.32 -61.67
CA VAL A 551 -37.15 18.34 -62.43
C VAL A 551 -38.33 19.01 -63.12
N LEU A 552 -39.03 19.94 -62.44
CA LEU A 552 -40.13 20.70 -63.02
C LEU A 552 -39.68 21.63 -64.14
N ILE A 553 -38.52 22.28 -64.00
CA ILE A 553 -37.93 23.14 -65.06
C ILE A 553 -37.57 22.29 -66.28
N VAL A 554 -36.93 21.14 -66.09
CA VAL A 554 -36.59 20.22 -67.19
C VAL A 554 -37.85 19.69 -67.85
N ALA A 555 -38.87 19.29 -67.09
CA ALA A 555 -40.16 18.87 -67.63
C ALA A 555 -40.83 19.99 -68.44
N ALA A 556 -40.83 21.23 -67.93
CA ALA A 556 -41.36 22.39 -68.64
C ALA A 556 -40.58 22.70 -69.92
N ALA A 557 -39.25 22.57 -69.92
CA ALA A 557 -38.41 22.74 -71.09
C ALA A 557 -38.67 21.66 -72.15
N VAL A 558 -38.85 20.40 -71.73
CA VAL A 558 -39.23 19.28 -72.62
C VAL A 558 -40.61 19.53 -73.23
N VAL A 559 -41.60 19.96 -72.43
CA VAL A 559 -42.93 20.31 -72.93
C VAL A 559 -42.86 21.50 -73.90
N ALA A 560 -42.09 22.53 -73.59
CA ALA A 560 -41.90 23.69 -74.47
C ALA A 560 -41.21 23.32 -75.79
N TYR A 561 -40.27 22.38 -75.76
CA TYR A 561 -39.60 21.83 -76.93
C TYR A 561 -40.57 21.02 -77.81
N LEU A 562 -41.35 20.12 -77.20
CA LEU A 562 -42.36 19.30 -77.90
C LEU A 562 -43.52 20.13 -78.46
N LYS A 563 -43.91 21.22 -77.79
CA LYS A 563 -45.00 22.13 -78.19
C LYS A 563 -44.50 23.37 -78.94
N ARG A 564 -43.25 23.39 -79.41
CA ARG A 564 -42.60 24.59 -79.97
C ARG A 564 -43.42 25.28 -81.06
N ASP A 565 -44.06 24.52 -81.93
CA ASP A 565 -44.79 25.06 -83.08
C ASP A 565 -46.16 25.64 -82.67
N ALA A 566 -46.81 25.03 -81.67
CA ALA A 566 -48.04 25.55 -81.06
C ALA A 566 -47.77 26.83 -80.24
N ILE A 567 -46.63 26.89 -79.53
CA ILE A 567 -46.22 28.07 -78.75
C ILE A 567 -45.88 29.24 -79.68
N ARG A 568 -45.21 28.99 -80.82
CA ARG A 568 -44.96 30.02 -81.85
C ARG A 568 -46.25 30.57 -82.46
N ALA A 569 -47.24 29.71 -82.72
CA ALA A 569 -48.54 30.13 -83.24
C ALA A 569 -49.35 30.96 -82.20
N TRP A 570 -49.27 30.58 -80.93
CA TRP A 570 -49.93 31.31 -79.84
C TRP A 570 -49.30 32.68 -79.57
N ASN A 571 -47.97 32.79 -79.56
CA ASN A 571 -47.26 34.06 -79.40
C ASN A 571 -47.54 35.05 -80.56
N LYS A 572 -47.70 34.55 -81.80
CA LYS A 572 -48.15 35.39 -82.94
C LYS A 572 -49.54 35.98 -82.69
N LYS A 573 -50.51 35.16 -82.27
CA LYS A 573 -51.86 35.63 -81.92
C LYS A 573 -51.88 36.65 -80.77
N ARG A 574 -51.02 36.48 -79.76
CA ARG A 574 -50.90 37.43 -78.63
C ARG A 574 -50.25 38.75 -79.03
N ALA A 575 -49.24 38.74 -79.90
CA ALA A 575 -48.63 39.95 -80.44
C ALA A 575 -49.63 40.76 -81.29
N GLU A 576 -50.53 40.09 -82.00
CA GLU A 576 -51.63 40.72 -82.75
C GLU A 576 -52.71 41.30 -81.80
N ALA A 577 -53.08 40.59 -80.74
CA ALA A 577 -54.03 41.08 -79.74
C ALA A 577 -53.50 42.29 -78.93
N ALA A 578 -52.21 42.32 -78.58
CA ALA A 578 -51.59 43.46 -77.91
C ALA A 578 -51.52 44.71 -78.82
N ARG A 579 -51.32 44.51 -80.14
CA ARG A 579 -51.41 45.59 -81.13
C ARG A 579 -52.83 46.14 -81.27
N GLN A 580 -53.86 45.33 -81.07
CA GLN A 580 -55.26 45.79 -81.08
C GLN A 580 -55.65 46.58 -79.81
N GLN A 581 -55.12 46.21 -78.63
CA GLN A 581 -55.34 46.97 -77.39
C GLN A 581 -54.64 48.34 -77.38
N ALA A 582 -53.47 48.46 -78.02
CA ALA A 582 -52.78 49.75 -78.17
C ALA A 582 -53.54 50.75 -79.09
N VAL A 583 -54.40 50.25 -79.99
CA VAL A 583 -55.22 51.07 -80.89
C VAL A 583 -56.55 51.51 -80.23
N GLN A 584 -57.06 50.78 -79.23
CA GLN A 584 -58.32 51.13 -78.55
C GLN A 584 -58.19 52.20 -77.46
N ASN A 585 -57.02 52.38 -76.84
CA ASN A 585 -56.81 53.40 -75.78
C ASN A 585 -56.31 54.76 -76.30
N GLY A 586 -56.33 54.98 -77.63
CA GLY A 586 -55.70 56.13 -78.29
C GLY A 586 -56.58 57.34 -78.62
N GLN A 587 -57.87 57.38 -78.26
CA GLN A 587 -58.72 58.55 -78.55
C GLN A 587 -59.76 58.81 -77.45
N TYR A 588 -59.44 59.71 -76.50
CA TYR A 588 -60.24 60.91 -76.24
C TYR A 588 -59.53 61.90 -75.27
N ARG A 589 -59.42 63.13 -75.77
CA ARG A 589 -59.17 64.45 -75.16
C ARG A 589 -57.73 65.02 -75.05
N ILE A 590 -57.63 66.21 -75.67
CA ILE A 590 -56.56 67.22 -75.68
C ILE A 590 -57.05 68.46 -74.84
N PRO A 591 -56.32 69.60 -74.72
CA PRO A 591 -55.69 70.14 -73.50
C PRO A 591 -56.27 71.51 -73.03
N THR A 592 -55.71 72.14 -71.98
CA THR A 592 -55.52 73.61 -71.91
C THR A 592 -54.58 74.07 -70.78
N GLN A 593 -53.97 75.24 -71.03
CA GLN A 593 -52.85 75.97 -70.40
C GLN A 593 -52.95 76.40 -68.92
N GLY A 594 -51.80 76.72 -68.31
CA GLY A 594 -51.67 77.68 -67.19
C GLY A 594 -50.24 77.78 -66.62
N GLN A 595 -49.70 78.99 -66.50
CA GLN A 595 -48.31 79.35 -66.12
C GLN A 595 -47.97 79.26 -64.61
N ALA A 596 -46.66 79.34 -64.32
CA ALA A 596 -45.91 79.43 -63.04
C ALA A 596 -46.39 80.57 -62.08
N PRO A 597 -45.98 80.67 -60.77
CA PRO A 597 -44.57 80.90 -60.36
C PRO A 597 -44.11 80.45 -58.92
N GLN A 598 -42.79 80.57 -58.71
CA GLN A 598 -42.03 80.94 -57.49
C GLN A 598 -42.09 80.14 -56.15
N GLY A 599 -40.91 79.66 -55.72
CA GLY A 599 -40.17 80.20 -54.55
C GLY A 599 -40.44 79.64 -53.14
N GLN A 600 -39.44 78.98 -52.53
CA GLN A 600 -38.70 79.41 -51.31
C GLN A 600 -38.00 78.23 -50.55
N TRP A 601 -36.73 78.47 -50.21
CA TRP A 601 -35.89 77.84 -49.16
C TRP A 601 -36.30 78.37 -47.76
N PRO A 602 -35.81 77.91 -46.56
CA PRO A 602 -34.42 77.46 -46.22
C PRO A 602 -34.34 76.45 -45.00
N PRO A 603 -33.24 76.31 -44.21
CA PRO A 603 -31.80 76.64 -44.40
C PRO A 603 -30.79 75.50 -44.11
N GLN A 604 -29.52 75.79 -44.43
CA GLN A 604 -28.27 75.06 -44.14
C GLN A 604 -27.68 75.35 -42.74
N THR A 605 -26.77 74.47 -42.26
CA THR A 605 -25.35 74.70 -41.84
C THR A 605 -24.84 73.41 -41.13
N GLY A 606 -23.60 72.92 -41.25
CA GLY A 606 -22.35 73.51 -41.72
C GLY A 606 -21.27 72.48 -42.15
N VAL A 607 -20.09 73.03 -42.45
CA VAL A 607 -18.86 72.45 -43.08
C VAL A 607 -17.65 73.14 -42.36
N PRO A 608 -16.32 72.85 -42.52
CA PRO A 608 -15.51 71.71 -43.07
C PRO A 608 -14.30 71.29 -42.17
N VAL A 609 -13.46 70.32 -42.63
CA VAL A 609 -11.97 70.40 -42.84
C VAL A 609 -11.34 68.96 -43.01
N PRO A 610 -10.24 68.74 -43.78
CA PRO A 610 -9.87 67.44 -44.40
C PRO A 610 -8.57 66.79 -43.79
N PRO A 611 -7.88 65.80 -44.42
CA PRO A 611 -7.41 64.55 -43.77
C PRO A 611 -5.94 64.60 -43.24
N PRO A 612 -5.42 63.49 -42.65
CA PRO A 612 -4.29 62.85 -43.34
C PRO A 612 -4.17 61.31 -43.25
N SER A 613 -3.33 60.86 -44.17
CA SER A 613 -2.71 59.57 -44.48
C SER A 613 -2.18 58.67 -43.36
N GLY A 614 -2.19 57.36 -43.66
CA GLY A 614 -1.02 56.49 -43.48
C GLY A 614 -1.06 55.52 -42.30
N GLY A 615 -1.05 54.21 -42.59
CA GLY A 615 -0.74 53.16 -41.62
C GLY A 615 -1.26 51.77 -41.99
N HIS A 616 -0.51 51.01 -42.78
CA HIS A 616 -0.42 49.54 -42.63
C HIS A 616 0.70 49.22 -41.62
N PRO A 617 0.82 48.02 -41.01
CA PRO A 617 -0.11 46.92 -40.70
C PRO A 617 0.03 46.55 -39.18
N PRO A 618 -0.24 45.34 -38.58
CA PRO A 618 0.01 43.97 -39.06
C PRO A 618 -1.22 43.04 -39.03
N GLU A 619 -1.13 41.92 -39.75
CA GLU A 619 -1.87 40.70 -39.43
C GLU A 619 -1.62 40.28 -37.96
N PRO A 620 -2.60 39.61 -37.33
CA PRO A 620 -2.26 38.52 -36.45
C PRO A 620 -2.97 37.25 -36.89
N SER A 621 -2.16 36.33 -37.40
CA SER A 621 -2.26 34.92 -37.06
C SER A 621 -2.54 34.76 -35.56
N GLY A 622 -3.54 33.94 -35.22
CA GLY A 622 -3.89 33.70 -33.84
C GLY A 622 -5.14 32.85 -33.74
N ALA A 623 -4.96 31.53 -33.68
CA ALA A 623 -5.97 30.63 -33.15
C ALA A 623 -6.34 31.12 -31.75
N ARG A 624 -7.56 31.61 -31.56
CA ARG A 624 -8.12 31.79 -30.22
C ARG A 624 -8.35 30.40 -29.63
N GLN A 625 -7.50 29.99 -28.70
CA GLN A 625 -7.90 29.02 -27.69
C GLN A 625 -8.99 29.68 -26.84
N TRP A 626 -10.20 29.14 -26.93
CA TRP A 626 -11.31 29.53 -26.08
C TRP A 626 -11.17 28.80 -24.75
N THR A 627 -11.45 29.50 -23.65
CA THR A 627 -11.33 28.95 -22.29
C THR A 627 -12.70 28.54 -21.76
N GLU A 628 -12.71 27.70 -20.73
CA GLU A 628 -13.89 27.10 -20.09
C GLU A 628 -14.99 28.11 -19.67
N ASN A 629 -14.66 29.40 -19.57
CA ASN A 629 -15.60 30.47 -19.27
C ASN A 629 -16.48 30.91 -20.45
N ASP A 630 -16.16 30.50 -21.68
CA ASP A 630 -16.90 30.88 -22.89
C ASP A 630 -18.10 29.94 -23.18
N ILE A 631 -18.34 28.93 -22.33
CA ILE A 631 -19.40 27.92 -22.47
C ILE A 631 -20.25 27.83 -21.19
N ARG A 632 -20.83 28.94 -20.75
CA ARG A 632 -21.95 28.93 -19.79
C ARG A 632 -23.26 29.30 -20.46
#